data_AF-A0A7C7MGZ0-F1
#
_entry.id   AF-A0A7C7MGZ0-F1
#
_cell.length_a   1.000
_cell.length_b   1.000
_cell.length_c   1.000
_cell.angle_alpha   90.00
_cell.angle_beta   90.00
_cell.angle_gamma   90.00
#
_symmetry.space_group_name_H-M   'P 1'
#
loop_
_entity.id
_entity.type
_entity.pdbx_description
1 polymer ?
#
loop_
_entity_poly.entity_id
_entity_poly.type
_entity_poly.pdbx_seq_one_letter_code
_entity_poly.pdbx_strand_id
1 'polypeptide(L)'
;MLVKIISTLWVFLILLFGGCTNNDEPAFDEWVNGFYQPRTVTNYQIYGKRDGATTQVFIIFEFENNERAQLELEVTYNPTPILSSGHWQIDGNKSSSGEVRAISLKFLGGQGEGPSLGGSFQLEENSQPRFRVVIPLRPINKPKW
;
A
#
# COMPACT_ATOMS: atom_id res chain seq x y z
N MET A 1 39.30 -47.62 -22.07
CA MET A 1 39.00 -46.89 -20.81
C MET A 1 38.61 -45.48 -21.20
N LEU A 2 37.33 -45.11 -21.15
CA LEU A 2 36.85 -43.80 -21.59
C LEU A 2 36.05 -43.20 -20.43
N VAL A 3 36.64 -42.24 -19.74
CA VAL A 3 36.08 -41.60 -18.55
C VAL A 3 34.98 -40.64 -18.99
N LYS A 4 33.73 -40.95 -18.61
CA LYS A 4 32.56 -40.08 -18.77
C LYS A 4 32.67 -38.89 -17.80
N ILE A 5 33.03 -37.71 -18.31
CA ILE A 5 32.94 -36.45 -17.56
C ILE A 5 31.47 -36.02 -17.59
N ILE A 6 30.71 -36.48 -16.60
CA ILE A 6 29.30 -36.12 -16.43
C ILE A 6 29.23 -34.74 -15.77
N SER A 7 29.03 -33.74 -16.62
CA SER A 7 28.10 -32.61 -16.44
C SER A 7 27.79 -32.18 -15.00
N THR A 8 28.77 -31.60 -14.31
CA THR A 8 28.56 -30.85 -13.06
C THR A 8 27.98 -29.44 -13.28
N LEU A 9 27.74 -29.03 -14.53
CA LEU A 9 27.28 -27.67 -14.86
C LEU A 9 25.78 -27.44 -14.65
N TRP A 10 24.98 -28.50 -14.47
CA TRP A 10 23.51 -28.41 -14.41
C TRP A 10 22.94 -28.12 -13.01
N VAL A 11 23.73 -28.28 -11.96
CA VAL A 11 23.23 -28.10 -10.57
C VAL A 11 23.23 -26.64 -10.13
N PHE A 12 24.01 -25.77 -10.77
CA PHE A 12 24.10 -24.34 -10.40
C PHE A 12 22.98 -23.46 -10.95
N LEU A 13 22.19 -23.95 -11.93
CA LEU A 13 21.20 -23.14 -12.63
C LEU A 13 19.85 -23.03 -11.88
N ILE A 14 19.59 -23.91 -10.90
CA ILE A 14 18.30 -23.98 -10.21
C ILE A 14 18.20 -23.00 -9.02
N LEU A 15 19.33 -22.47 -8.53
CA LEU A 15 19.36 -21.60 -7.34
C LEU A 15 19.08 -20.10 -7.62
N LEU A 16 18.83 -19.71 -8.87
CA LEU A 16 18.66 -18.30 -9.25
C LEU A 16 17.20 -17.85 -9.44
N PHE A 17 16.21 -18.74 -9.28
CA PHE A 17 14.78 -18.39 -9.45
C PHE A 17 14.03 -18.17 -8.13
N GLY A 18 14.75 -17.96 -7.02
CA GLY A 18 14.18 -17.38 -5.81
C GLY A 18 14.08 -15.85 -5.93
N GLY A 19 13.38 -15.36 -6.95
CA GLY A 19 13.07 -13.94 -7.03
C GLY A 19 12.17 -13.57 -5.86
N CYS A 20 12.54 -12.57 -5.07
CA CYS A 20 11.63 -11.96 -4.11
C CYS A 20 10.39 -11.49 -4.87
N THR A 21 9.28 -12.21 -4.73
CA THR A 21 7.97 -11.69 -5.11
C THR A 21 7.62 -10.62 -4.08
N ASN A 22 8.20 -9.43 -4.23
CA ASN A 22 7.70 -8.27 -3.54
C ASN A 22 6.28 -8.08 -4.07
N ASN A 23 5.29 -8.30 -3.20
CA ASN A 23 3.89 -8.10 -3.55
C ASN A 23 3.69 -6.60 -3.73
N ASP A 24 3.97 -6.15 -4.95
CA ASP A 24 4.04 -4.75 -5.37
C ASP A 24 2.64 -4.17 -5.65
N GLU A 25 1.61 -5.01 -5.52
CA GLU A 25 0.21 -4.67 -5.71
C GLU A 25 -0.45 -4.27 -4.38
N PRO A 26 -1.32 -3.25 -4.40
CA PRO A 26 -2.16 -2.93 -3.26
C PRO A 26 -3.19 -4.03 -3.00
N ALA A 27 -3.60 -4.16 -1.73
CA ALA A 27 -4.75 -4.96 -1.35
C ALA A 27 -5.82 -4.09 -0.68
N PHE A 28 -7.09 -4.40 -0.94
CA PHE A 28 -8.23 -3.69 -0.37
C PHE A 28 -9.32 -4.71 -0.04
N ASP A 29 -9.44 -5.06 1.23
CA ASP A 29 -10.38 -6.08 1.70
C ASP A 29 -11.57 -5.44 2.42
N GLU A 30 -12.78 -5.90 2.13
CA GLU A 30 -14.02 -5.47 2.77
C GLU A 30 -14.50 -6.48 3.81
N TRP A 31 -14.97 -5.98 4.95
CA TRP A 31 -15.63 -6.80 5.95
C TRP A 31 -17.07 -7.11 5.51
N VAL A 32 -17.31 -8.38 5.14
CA VAL A 32 -18.60 -8.90 4.68
C VAL A 32 -18.92 -10.15 5.48
N ASN A 33 -20.09 -10.19 6.14
CA ASN A 33 -20.59 -11.38 6.85
C ASN A 33 -19.60 -12.03 7.83
N GLY A 34 -18.79 -11.23 8.52
CA GLY A 34 -17.87 -11.72 9.55
C GLY A 34 -16.48 -12.12 9.05
N PHE A 35 -16.16 -11.87 7.78
CA PHE A 35 -14.83 -12.13 7.21
C PHE A 35 -14.41 -11.04 6.22
N TYR A 36 -13.11 -10.93 5.99
CA TYR A 36 -12.55 -10.03 4.99
C TYR A 36 -12.60 -10.69 3.61
N GLN A 37 -13.21 -10.00 2.64
CA GLN A 37 -13.26 -10.39 1.24
C GLN A 37 -12.44 -9.40 0.39
N PRO A 38 -11.55 -9.87 -0.49
CA PRO A 38 -10.76 -8.99 -1.33
C PRO A 38 -11.63 -8.27 -2.37
N ARG A 39 -11.38 -6.99 -2.58
CA ARG A 39 -11.91 -6.22 -3.72
C ARG A 39 -10.86 -6.13 -4.81
N THR A 40 -11.28 -6.33 -6.07
CA THR A 40 -10.41 -6.19 -7.23
C THR A 40 -10.06 -4.72 -7.46
N VAL A 41 -8.80 -4.34 -7.18
CA VAL A 41 -8.27 -3.00 -7.48
C VAL A 41 -7.80 -2.98 -8.93
N THR A 42 -8.40 -2.12 -9.75
CA THR A 42 -8.05 -1.96 -11.18
C THR A 42 -7.03 -0.85 -11.40
N ASN A 43 -7.00 0.15 -10.51
CA ASN A 43 -6.05 1.25 -10.56
C ASN A 43 -5.70 1.73 -9.15
N TYR A 44 -4.49 2.25 -9.02
CA TYR A 44 -3.94 2.71 -7.75
C TYR A 44 -3.04 3.92 -7.97
N GLN A 45 -3.30 4.99 -7.24
CA GLN A 45 -2.53 6.23 -7.30
C GLN A 45 -2.17 6.69 -5.90
N ILE A 46 -0.95 7.19 -5.76
CA ILE A 46 -0.44 7.82 -4.55
C ILE A 46 0.26 9.13 -4.92
N TYR A 47 -0.13 10.20 -4.25
CA TYR A 47 0.47 11.51 -4.39
C TYR A 47 0.37 12.28 -3.08
N GLY A 48 1.06 13.40 -2.97
CA GLY A 48 1.07 14.14 -1.73
C GLY A 48 2.08 15.28 -1.73
N LYS A 49 2.17 15.92 -0.57
CA LYS A 49 3.04 17.07 -0.35
C LYS A 49 3.65 16.97 1.04
N ARG A 50 4.96 17.23 1.10
CA ARG A 50 5.69 17.39 2.36
C ARG A 50 5.79 18.87 2.71
N ASP A 51 5.49 19.18 3.96
CA ASP A 51 5.67 20.48 4.59
C ASP A 51 6.40 20.31 5.92
N GLY A 52 7.70 20.61 5.94
CA GLY A 52 8.57 20.40 7.09
C GLY A 52 8.59 18.94 7.59
N ALA A 53 8.05 18.75 8.80
CA ALA A 53 7.96 17.45 9.48
C ALA A 53 6.67 16.67 9.15
N THR A 54 5.73 17.30 8.43
CA THR A 54 4.42 16.73 8.09
C THR A 54 4.37 16.39 6.61
N THR A 55 3.76 15.25 6.27
CA THR A 55 3.50 14.84 4.89
C THR A 55 2.04 14.47 4.74
N GLN A 56 1.33 15.21 3.90
CA GLN A 56 -0.04 14.90 3.51
C GLN A 56 0.00 13.97 2.30
N VAL A 57 -0.71 12.85 2.37
CA VAL A 57 -0.74 11.81 1.36
C VAL A 57 -2.18 11.54 0.95
N PHE A 58 -2.40 11.49 -0.35
CA PHE A 58 -3.68 11.14 -0.96
C PHE A 58 -3.50 9.86 -1.75
N ILE A 59 -4.42 8.93 -1.54
CA ILE A 59 -4.39 7.61 -2.15
C ILE A 59 -5.73 7.36 -2.78
N ILE A 60 -5.72 6.92 -4.04
CA ILE A 60 -6.92 6.59 -4.79
C ILE A 60 -6.84 5.12 -5.19
N PHE A 61 -7.91 4.39 -4.89
CA PHE A 61 -8.16 3.06 -5.44
C PHE A 61 -9.36 3.15 -6.37
N GLU A 62 -9.22 2.59 -7.57
CA GLU A 62 -10.36 2.34 -8.47
C GLU A 62 -10.64 0.84 -8.47
N PHE A 63 -11.92 0.50 -8.52
CA PHE A 63 -12.39 -0.89 -8.50
C PHE A 63 -13.09 -1.25 -9.82
N GLU A 64 -13.26 -2.55 -10.06
CA GLU A 64 -13.94 -3.09 -11.25
C GLU A 64 -15.39 -2.59 -11.44
N ASN A 65 -16.06 -2.21 -10.35
CA ASN A 65 -17.43 -1.71 -10.35
C ASN A 65 -17.53 -0.19 -10.55
N ASN A 66 -16.45 0.47 -10.97
CA ASN A 66 -16.31 1.93 -11.11
C ASN A 66 -16.48 2.71 -9.81
N GLU A 67 -16.44 2.05 -8.65
CA GLU A 67 -16.33 2.75 -7.37
C GLU A 67 -14.91 3.25 -7.17
N ARG A 68 -14.78 4.33 -6.40
CA ARG A 68 -13.50 4.96 -6.10
C ARG A 68 -13.36 5.14 -4.60
N ALA A 69 -12.34 4.52 -4.01
CA ALA A 69 -11.93 4.82 -2.64
C ALA A 69 -10.86 5.91 -2.64
N GLN A 70 -11.01 6.88 -1.76
CA GLN A 70 -10.02 7.93 -1.52
C GLN A 70 -9.62 7.89 -0.05
N LEU A 71 -8.32 7.86 0.21
CA LEU A 71 -7.75 8.00 1.54
C LEU A 71 -6.92 9.28 1.59
N GLU A 72 -7.13 10.07 2.60
CA GLU A 72 -6.30 11.21 2.97
C GLU A 72 -5.61 10.88 4.27
N LEU A 73 -4.28 10.90 4.27
CA LEU A 73 -3.44 10.54 5.40
C LEU A 73 -2.51 11.70 5.73
N GLU A 74 -2.29 11.93 7.01
CA GLU A 74 -1.25 12.84 7.50
C GLU A 74 -0.20 12.04 8.27
N VAL A 75 1.06 12.18 7.84
CA VAL A 75 2.20 11.55 8.50
C VAL A 75 3.09 12.63 9.10
N THR A 76 3.25 12.60 10.42
CA THR A 76 4.18 13.48 11.13
C THR A 76 5.44 12.69 11.53
N TYR A 77 6.61 13.32 11.40
CA TYR A 77 7.90 12.72 11.73
C TYR A 77 8.62 13.50 12.84
N ASN A 78 8.65 12.96 14.07
CA ASN A 78 9.49 13.48 15.16
C ASN A 78 9.61 12.50 16.36
N PRO A 79 10.72 11.75 16.53
CA PRO A 79 11.74 11.36 15.54
C PRO A 79 11.30 10.15 14.69
N THR A 80 10.19 9.50 15.06
CA THR A 80 9.62 8.33 14.38
C THR A 80 8.38 8.77 13.61
N PRO A 81 8.18 8.28 12.37
CA PRO A 81 6.97 8.58 11.63
C PRO A 81 5.74 7.94 12.27
N ILE A 82 4.68 8.74 12.42
CA ILE A 82 3.36 8.28 12.88
C ILE A 82 2.27 8.77 11.93
N LEU A 83 1.18 8.03 11.83
CA LEU A 83 -0.05 8.50 11.20
C LEU A 83 -0.73 9.45 12.20
N SER A 84 -0.65 10.77 11.98
CA SER A 84 -1.25 11.78 12.86
C SER A 84 -2.75 11.91 12.65
N SER A 85 -3.21 11.75 11.41
CA SER A 85 -4.63 11.68 11.06
C SER A 85 -4.83 10.85 9.80
N GLY A 86 -6.05 10.37 9.59
CA GLY A 86 -6.42 9.80 8.31
C GLY A 86 -7.92 9.62 8.15
N HIS A 87 -8.42 9.96 6.98
CA HIS A 87 -9.82 9.84 6.61
C HIS A 87 -9.94 9.06 5.31
N TRP A 88 -11.06 8.36 5.14
CA TRP A 88 -11.37 7.67 3.90
C TRP A 88 -12.81 7.93 3.48
N GLN A 89 -13.03 7.87 2.17
CA GLN A 89 -14.35 7.87 1.57
C GLN A 89 -14.39 6.90 0.39
N ILE A 90 -15.54 6.31 0.12
CA ILE A 90 -15.83 5.57 -1.11
C ILE A 90 -16.99 6.25 -1.82
N ASP A 91 -16.73 6.67 -3.05
CA ASP A 91 -17.72 7.22 -3.97
C ASP A 91 -18.20 6.09 -4.90
N GLY A 92 -19.52 5.87 -4.96
CA GLY A 92 -20.10 4.71 -5.61
C GLY A 92 -21.62 4.65 -5.50
N ASN A 93 -22.18 3.43 -5.56
CA ASN A 93 -23.63 3.22 -5.40
C ASN A 93 -24.11 3.57 -3.98
N LYS A 94 -23.25 3.35 -2.98
CA LYS A 94 -23.49 3.74 -1.61
C LYS A 94 -22.25 4.46 -1.09
N SER A 95 -22.37 5.76 -0.90
CA SER A 95 -21.31 6.55 -0.27
C SER A 95 -21.10 6.10 1.18
N SER A 96 -19.84 5.99 1.58
CA SER A 96 -19.41 5.57 2.90
C SER A 96 -18.08 6.24 3.22
N SER A 97 -17.84 6.56 4.50
CA SER A 97 -16.64 7.26 4.93
C SER A 97 -16.33 7.01 6.39
N GLY A 98 -15.11 7.39 6.80
CA GLY A 98 -14.73 7.38 8.21
C GLY A 98 -13.22 7.55 8.42
N GLU A 99 -12.72 6.95 9.48
CA GLU A 99 -11.35 7.16 9.97
C GLU A 99 -10.40 6.06 9.50
N VAL A 100 -9.14 6.41 9.33
CA VAL A 100 -8.05 5.48 9.02
C VAL A 100 -7.18 5.28 10.24
N ARG A 101 -7.01 4.02 10.63
CA ARG A 101 -6.10 3.60 11.69
C ARG A 101 -4.93 2.83 11.10
N ALA A 102 -3.70 3.24 11.44
CA ALA A 102 -2.52 2.47 11.06
C ALA A 102 -2.41 1.17 11.87
N ILE A 103 -2.33 0.03 11.19
CA ILE A 103 -1.88 -1.25 11.78
C ILE A 103 -0.35 -1.30 11.71
N SER A 104 0.22 -0.91 10.57
CA SER A 104 1.65 -0.70 10.40
C SER A 104 1.89 0.48 9.45
N LEU A 105 2.94 1.25 9.71
CA LEU A 105 3.35 2.37 8.87
C LEU A 105 4.81 2.18 8.47
N LYS A 106 5.08 2.22 7.17
CA LYS A 106 6.41 2.33 6.60
C LYS A 106 6.51 3.68 5.92
N PHE A 107 7.35 4.55 6.45
CA PHE A 107 7.59 5.86 5.87
C PHE A 107 9.09 6.08 5.72
N LEU A 108 9.53 6.29 4.48
CA LEU A 108 10.92 6.58 4.16
C LEU A 108 11.01 8.01 3.63
N GLY A 109 11.73 8.88 4.34
CA GLY A 109 11.96 10.25 3.92
C GLY A 109 13.42 10.62 4.14
N GLY A 110 14.28 10.32 3.17
CA GLY A 110 15.70 10.69 3.18
C GLY A 110 15.93 12.14 2.74
N GLN A 111 17.12 12.69 3.05
CA GLN A 111 17.58 13.93 2.43
C GLN A 111 17.86 13.66 0.94
N GLY A 112 16.99 14.14 0.05
CA GLY A 112 17.24 14.16 -1.40
C GLY A 112 16.07 13.61 -2.22
N GLU A 113 15.66 12.37 -1.96
CA GLU A 113 14.53 11.74 -2.66
C GLU A 113 13.19 12.07 -1.97
N GLY A 114 12.10 12.12 -2.75
CA GLY A 114 10.76 12.35 -2.23
C GLY A 114 10.35 11.28 -1.20
N PRO A 115 9.45 11.60 -0.25
CA PRO A 115 9.05 10.62 0.74
C PRO A 115 8.32 9.44 0.09
N SER A 116 8.47 8.25 0.66
CA SER A 116 7.73 7.04 0.27
C SER A 116 6.87 6.57 1.42
N LEU A 117 5.69 6.05 1.11
CA LEU A 117 4.73 5.52 2.08
C LEU A 117 4.36 4.08 1.72
N GLY A 118 4.24 3.24 2.73
CA GLY A 118 3.66 1.90 2.68
C GLY A 118 3.09 1.52 4.04
N GLY A 119 2.45 0.36 4.13
CA GLY A 119 1.95 -0.16 5.40
C GLY A 119 0.64 -0.91 5.27
N SER A 120 0.01 -1.12 6.42
CA SER A 120 -1.31 -1.76 6.52
C SER A 120 -2.20 -0.89 7.39
N PHE A 121 -3.43 -0.68 6.93
CA PHE A 121 -4.36 0.27 7.52
C PHE A 121 -5.72 -0.38 7.68
N GLN A 122 -6.40 -0.02 8.76
CA GLN A 122 -7.79 -0.35 9.02
C GLN A 122 -8.64 0.89 8.76
N LEU A 123 -9.67 0.73 7.95
CA LEU A 123 -10.63 1.79 7.64
C LEU A 123 -11.87 1.51 8.46
N GLU A 124 -12.24 2.45 9.31
CA GLU A 124 -13.34 2.33 10.25
C GLU A 124 -14.50 3.23 9.83
N GLU A 125 -15.72 2.70 9.88
CA GLU A 125 -16.97 3.44 9.73
C GLU A 125 -17.68 3.43 11.08
N ASN A 126 -17.97 4.59 11.67
CA ASN A 126 -18.58 4.69 13.00
C ASN A 126 -17.84 3.88 14.09
N SER A 127 -16.49 3.95 14.10
CA SER A 127 -15.61 3.18 15.01
C SER A 127 -15.69 1.65 14.86
N GLN A 128 -16.28 1.14 13.78
CA GLN A 128 -16.30 -0.29 13.47
C GLN A 128 -15.40 -0.59 12.28
N PRO A 129 -14.62 -1.70 12.29
CA PRO A 129 -13.81 -2.09 11.15
C PRO A 129 -14.67 -2.33 9.91
N ARG A 130 -14.37 -1.63 8.82
CA ARG A 130 -15.08 -1.79 7.55
C ARG A 130 -14.19 -2.34 6.45
N PHE A 131 -12.95 -1.83 6.34
CA PHE A 131 -11.98 -2.33 5.36
C PHE A 131 -10.59 -2.53 5.97
N ARG A 132 -9.79 -3.35 5.28
CA ARG A 132 -8.34 -3.47 5.49
C ARG A 132 -7.62 -3.16 4.20
N VAL A 133 -6.60 -2.33 4.28
CA VAL A 133 -5.86 -1.89 3.10
C VAL A 133 -4.39 -2.15 3.31
N VAL A 134 -3.74 -2.73 2.31
CA VAL A 134 -2.29 -2.88 2.25
C VAL A 134 -1.79 -1.96 1.15
N ILE A 135 -0.91 -1.03 1.53
CA ILE A 135 -0.27 -0.11 0.61
C ILE A 135 1.19 -0.57 0.44
N PRO A 136 1.60 -0.99 -0.77
CA PRO A 136 3.00 -1.29 -1.04
C PRO A 136 3.83 -0.02 -0.86
N LEU A 137 5.09 -0.17 -0.45
CA LEU A 137 5.97 0.98 -0.25
C LEU A 137 6.25 1.66 -1.59
N ARG A 138 5.69 2.86 -1.80
CA ARG A 138 5.79 3.61 -3.06
C ARG A 138 6.21 5.07 -2.81
N PRO A 139 6.96 5.68 -3.74
CA PRO A 139 7.20 7.12 -3.72
C PRO A 139 5.90 7.91 -3.75
N ILE A 140 5.78 8.91 -2.89
CA ILE A 140 4.69 9.86 -2.91
C ILE A 140 4.98 10.86 -4.02
N ASN A 141 4.25 10.73 -5.13
CA ASN A 141 4.42 11.64 -6.26
C ASN A 141 3.94 13.04 -5.90
N LYS A 142 4.66 14.07 -6.36
CA LYS A 142 4.11 15.43 -6.30
C LYS A 142 2.94 15.52 -7.29
N PRO A 143 1.79 16.10 -6.90
CA PRO A 143 0.72 16.34 -7.85
C PRO A 143 1.22 17.21 -9.00
N LYS A 144 0.87 16.85 -10.23
CA LYS A 144 1.08 17.69 -11.41
C LYS A 144 -0.11 18.63 -11.48
N TRP A 145 0.03 19.85 -10.96
CA TRP A 145 -0.91 20.94 -11.21
C TRP A 145 -0.38 21.83 -12.32
#